data_AF-A0A843K9M4-F1
#
_entry.id   AF-A0A843K9M4-F1
#
_cell.length_a   1.000
_cell.length_b   1.000
_cell.length_c   1.000
_cell.angle_alpha   90.00
_cell.angle_beta   90.00
_cell.angle_gamma   90.00
#
_symmetry.space_group_name_H-M   'P 1'
#
loop_
_entity.id
_entity.type
_entity.pdbx_description
1 polymer ?
#
loop_
_entity_poly.entity_id
_entity_poly.type
_entity_poly.pdbx_seq_one_letter_code
_entity_poly.pdbx_strand_id
1 'polypeptide(L)'
;MLVTTARDPSSKARRFGRALAAFLSVPYLNRGKHSSGGEDTWLVVVEDHGNPRGLVKRSIAGEELLAFRLLGEPLAGRLKKDVPVVTGRSTESKAIAQFFELRWSHLPDPEARTISVASGRIDFMDEGATRFSLRL
;
A
#
# COMPACT_ATOMS: atom_id res chain seq x y z
N MET A 1 4.95 1.97 -10.83
CA MET A 1 4.16 2.49 -9.69
C MET A 1 5.08 3.21 -8.70
N LEU A 2 4.59 4.27 -8.06
CA LEU A 2 5.29 4.97 -6.99
C LEU A 2 4.30 5.49 -5.92
N VAL A 3 4.78 5.75 -4.71
CA VAL A 3 3.94 6.21 -3.59
C VAL A 3 4.23 7.67 -3.27
N THR A 4 3.18 8.44 -3.01
CA THR A 4 3.25 9.80 -2.49
C THR A 4 2.11 10.06 -1.49
N THR A 5 1.98 11.29 -1.03
CA THR A 5 0.90 11.74 -0.15
C THR A 5 0.10 12.87 -0.80
N ALA A 6 -1.02 13.25 -0.18
CA ALA A 6 -1.63 14.56 -0.42
C ALA A 6 -0.67 15.71 -0.08
N ARG A 7 -1.05 16.95 -0.46
CA ARG A 7 -0.32 18.17 -0.10
C ARG A 7 -0.34 18.37 1.42
N ASP A 8 0.75 18.92 1.95
CA ASP A 8 0.95 19.23 3.37
C ASP A 8 0.60 18.06 4.31
N PRO A 9 1.18 16.86 4.09
CA PRO A 9 0.76 15.67 4.80
C PRO A 9 1.19 15.70 6.27
N SER A 10 0.34 15.13 7.13
CA SER A 10 0.70 14.86 8.52
C SER A 10 1.93 13.93 8.63
N SER A 11 2.57 13.98 9.80
CA SER A 11 3.66 13.05 10.11
C SER A 11 3.24 11.58 10.00
N LYS A 12 1.98 11.27 10.34
CA LYS A 12 1.44 9.91 10.29
C LYS A 12 1.22 9.44 8.85
N ALA A 13 0.65 10.28 7.98
CA ALA A 13 0.52 9.95 6.55
C ALA A 13 1.86 9.82 5.85
N ARG A 14 2.83 10.69 6.18
CA ARG A 14 4.20 10.57 5.66
C ARG A 14 4.86 9.26 6.09
N ARG A 15 4.72 8.88 7.36
CA ARG A 15 5.25 7.62 7.90
C ARG A 15 4.62 6.41 7.20
N PHE A 16 3.29 6.39 7.09
CA PHE A 16 2.57 5.33 6.40
C PHE A 16 2.98 5.22 4.92
N GLY A 17 3.03 6.34 4.19
CA GLY A 17 3.43 6.33 2.79
C GLY A 17 4.84 5.78 2.57
N ARG A 18 5.79 6.12 3.46
CA ARG A 18 7.16 5.56 3.40
C ARG A 18 7.18 4.05 3.70
N ALA A 19 6.44 3.61 4.71
CA ALA A 19 6.34 2.19 5.06
C ALA A 19 5.71 1.38 3.92
N LEU A 20 4.64 1.89 3.31
CA LEU A 20 3.98 1.27 2.17
C LEU A 20 4.90 1.19 0.95
N ALA A 21 5.60 2.29 0.62
CA ALA A 21 6.53 2.31 -0.50
C ALA A 21 7.67 1.29 -0.32
N ALA A 22 8.25 1.26 0.88
CA ALA A 22 9.29 0.29 1.23
C ALA A 22 8.76 -1.16 1.12
N PHE A 23 7.54 -1.41 1.60
CA PHE A 23 6.92 -2.74 1.54
C PHE A 23 6.71 -3.21 0.11
N LEU A 24 6.16 -2.34 -0.74
CA LEU A 24 5.90 -2.60 -2.15
C LEU A 24 7.16 -2.61 -3.02
N SER A 25 8.33 -2.30 -2.44
CA SER A 25 9.59 -2.14 -3.17
C SER A 25 9.52 -1.09 -4.30
N VAL A 26 8.76 0.00 -4.07
CA VAL A 26 8.58 1.10 -5.03
C VAL A 26 9.12 2.43 -4.49
N PRO A 27 9.44 3.41 -5.35
CA PRO A 27 9.88 4.72 -4.91
C PRO A 27 8.83 5.45 -4.06
N TYR A 28 9.29 6.15 -3.02
CA TYR A 28 8.50 7.15 -2.30
C TYR A 28 8.92 8.55 -2.74
N LEU A 29 7.98 9.36 -3.20
CA LEU A 29 8.21 10.75 -3.59
C LEU A 29 7.49 11.71 -2.65
N ASN A 30 8.21 12.68 -2.11
CA ASN A 30 7.58 13.80 -1.42
C ASN A 30 6.76 14.61 -2.42
N ARG A 31 5.46 14.80 -2.15
CA ARG A 31 4.53 15.43 -3.11
C ARG A 31 5.00 16.81 -3.59
N GLY A 32 5.51 17.66 -2.70
CA GLY A 32 6.03 18.99 -3.03
C GLY A 32 5.14 19.77 -4.00
N LYS A 33 5.74 20.41 -5.01
CA LYS A 33 5.05 21.08 -6.12
C LYS A 33 4.93 20.22 -7.39
N HIS A 34 5.14 18.90 -7.30
CA HIS A 34 5.10 18.06 -8.49
C HIS A 34 3.67 17.92 -9.02
N SER A 35 3.47 18.32 -10.28
CA SER A 35 2.30 17.94 -11.07
C SER A 35 2.39 16.45 -11.38
N SER A 36 1.28 15.72 -11.22
CA SER A 36 1.16 14.29 -11.55
C SER A 36 1.11 14.06 -13.07
N GLY A 37 2.04 14.66 -13.82
CA GLY A 37 2.16 14.52 -15.26
C GLY A 37 3.21 13.46 -15.58
N GLY A 38 2.76 12.27 -15.97
CA GLY A 38 3.60 11.15 -16.41
C GLY A 38 2.77 9.89 -16.65
N GLU A 39 3.31 8.93 -17.40
CA GLU A 39 2.71 7.60 -17.64
C GLU A 39 2.70 6.71 -16.38
N ASP A 40 3.41 7.10 -15.33
CA ASP A 40 3.54 6.33 -14.10
C ASP A 40 2.21 6.18 -13.33
N THR A 41 1.94 4.99 -12.80
CA THR A 41 0.90 4.81 -11.77
C THR A 41 1.35 5.41 -10.43
N TRP A 42 0.53 6.29 -9.86
CA TRP A 42 0.73 6.91 -8.54
C TRP A 42 -0.21 6.31 -7.49
N LEU A 43 0.33 5.94 -6.33
CA LEU A 43 -0.46 5.69 -5.12
C LEU A 43 -0.35 6.89 -4.19
N VAL A 44 -1.45 7.63 -4.05
CA VAL A 44 -1.53 8.82 -3.22
C VAL A 44 -2.19 8.48 -1.90
N VAL A 45 -1.45 8.55 -0.79
CA VAL A 45 -2.02 8.46 0.55
C VAL A 45 -2.90 9.68 0.80
N VAL A 46 -4.18 9.43 1.07
CA VAL A 46 -5.15 10.44 1.51
C VAL A 46 -5.42 10.31 3.00
N GLU A 47 -5.64 11.44 3.65
CA GLU A 47 -5.84 11.52 5.09
C GLU A 47 -7.02 12.39 5.47
N ASP A 48 -7.52 12.15 6.68
CA ASP A 48 -8.60 12.87 7.33
C ASP A 48 -8.15 13.18 8.76
N HIS A 49 -8.13 14.46 9.12
CA HIS A 49 -7.63 14.93 10.43
C HIS A 49 -6.27 14.30 10.83
N GLY A 50 -5.33 14.24 9.88
CA GLY A 50 -3.99 13.68 10.09
C GLY A 50 -3.91 12.15 10.17
N ASN A 51 -4.99 11.43 9.84
CA ASN A 51 -5.02 9.98 9.83
C ASN A 51 -5.15 9.44 8.40
N PRO A 52 -4.28 8.53 7.95
CA PRO A 52 -4.48 7.82 6.69
C PRO A 52 -5.85 7.14 6.63
N ARG A 53 -6.61 7.45 5.58
CA ARG A 53 -7.96 6.91 5.35
C ARG A 53 -8.09 6.15 4.04
N GLY A 54 -7.09 6.23 3.19
CA GLY A 54 -7.15 5.56 1.91
C GLY A 54 -5.94 5.79 1.04
N LEU A 55 -5.97 5.11 -0.10
CA LEU A 55 -5.06 5.29 -1.20
C LEU A 55 -5.88 5.62 -2.44
N VAL A 56 -5.52 6.70 -3.11
CA VAL A 56 -6.00 6.98 -4.47
C VAL A 56 -4.93 6.51 -5.44
N LYS A 57 -5.24 5.48 -6.22
CA LYS A 57 -4.43 5.06 -7.35
C LYS A 57 -4.78 5.95 -8.55
N ARG A 58 -3.80 6.61 -9.13
CA ARG A 58 -3.94 7.42 -10.34
C ARG A 58 -3.10 6.79 -11.43
N SER A 59 -3.72 6.50 -12.56
CA SER A 59 -3.07 5.92 -13.73
C SER A 59 -3.67 6.51 -15.00
N ILE A 60 -3.13 6.11 -16.16
CA ILE A 60 -3.74 6.44 -17.46
C ILE A 60 -5.17 5.91 -17.61
N ALA A 61 -5.54 4.85 -16.87
CA ALA A 61 -6.87 4.26 -16.90
C ALA A 61 -7.90 5.04 -16.05
N GLY A 62 -7.43 6.01 -15.25
CA GLY A 62 -8.27 6.81 -14.35
C GLY A 62 -7.82 6.74 -12.89
N GLU A 63 -8.75 7.09 -12.00
CA GLU A 63 -8.53 7.08 -10.55
C GLU A 63 -9.35 5.96 -9.88
N GLU A 64 -8.72 5.22 -8.97
CA GLU A 64 -9.35 4.20 -8.13
C GLU A 64 -9.09 4.54 -6.64
N LEU A 65 -10.08 4.36 -5.78
CA LEU A 65 -9.97 4.59 -4.33
C LEU A 65 -10.01 3.28 -3.56
N LEU A 66 -8.99 3.05 -2.72
CA LEU A 66 -9.02 2.05 -1.66
C LEU A 66 -9.17 2.76 -0.31
N ALA A 67 -10.38 2.77 0.24
CA ALA A 67 -10.64 3.30 1.57
C ALA A 67 -10.25 2.29 2.66
N PHE A 68 -9.71 2.77 3.78
CA PHE A 68 -9.37 1.94 4.93
C PHE A 68 -9.23 2.75 6.22
N ARG A 69 -9.12 2.02 7.33
CA ARG A 69 -8.53 2.49 8.59
C ARG A 69 -7.19 1.79 8.82
N LEU A 70 -6.14 2.57 9.07
CA LEU A 70 -4.84 2.03 9.48
C LEU A 70 -4.94 1.47 10.91
N LEU A 71 -4.60 0.19 11.08
CA LEU A 71 -4.59 -0.50 12.37
C LEU A 71 -3.16 -0.50 12.93
N GLY A 72 -2.90 0.35 13.91
CA GLY A 72 -1.59 0.49 14.54
C GLY A 72 -0.60 1.35 13.75
N GLU A 73 0.60 1.53 14.30
CA GLU A 73 1.67 2.26 13.65
C GLU A 73 2.52 1.32 12.79
N PRO A 74 2.92 1.72 11.56
CA PRO A 74 3.78 0.90 10.73
C PRO A 74 5.14 0.66 11.37
N LEU A 75 5.55 -0.61 11.40
CA LEU A 75 6.87 -0.99 11.89
C LEU A 75 7.95 -0.59 10.89
N ALA A 76 9.00 0.07 11.40
CA ALA A 76 10.20 0.36 10.62
C ALA A 76 11.11 -0.88 10.58
N GLY A 77 11.84 -1.06 9.48
CA GLY A 77 12.78 -2.15 9.32
C GLY A 77 13.34 -2.21 7.91
N ARG A 78 14.49 -2.88 7.76
CA ARG A 78 15.04 -3.17 6.43
C ARG A 78 14.26 -4.33 5.84
N LEU A 79 13.70 -4.10 4.66
CA LEU A 79 13.00 -5.10 3.87
C LEU A 79 13.91 -5.56 2.71
N LYS A 80 13.76 -6.81 2.28
CA LYS A 80 14.36 -7.28 1.02
C LYS A 80 13.73 -6.54 -0.16
N LYS A 81 14.45 -6.40 -1.28
CA LYS A 81 13.97 -5.67 -2.47
C LYS A 81 13.10 -6.52 -3.41
N ASP A 82 12.50 -7.58 -2.90
CA ASP A 82 11.55 -8.42 -3.60
C ASP A 82 10.18 -7.75 -3.70
N VAL A 83 9.44 -8.11 -4.76
CA VAL A 83 8.08 -7.61 -4.99
C VAL A 83 7.12 -8.50 -4.21
N PRO A 84 6.25 -7.93 -3.35
CA PRO A 84 5.33 -8.72 -2.56
C PRO A 84 4.26 -9.41 -3.41
N VAL A 85 3.70 -10.50 -2.88
CA VAL A 85 2.58 -11.22 -3.52
C VAL A 85 1.32 -11.05 -2.69
N VAL A 86 0.19 -10.82 -3.35
CA VAL A 86 -1.12 -10.79 -2.67
C VAL A 86 -1.63 -12.21 -2.49
N THR A 87 -2.05 -12.54 -1.27
CA THR A 87 -2.51 -13.89 -0.92
C THR A 87 -3.90 -13.86 -0.32
N GLY A 88 -4.69 -14.87 -0.63
CA GLY A 88 -6.02 -15.05 -0.07
C GLY A 88 -6.98 -15.71 -1.06
N ARG A 89 -8.10 -16.22 -0.54
CA ARG A 89 -9.02 -17.07 -1.31
C ARG A 89 -10.19 -16.31 -1.93
N SER A 90 -10.44 -15.07 -1.51
CA SER A 90 -11.61 -14.30 -1.92
C SER A 90 -11.39 -13.52 -3.22
N THR A 91 -12.48 -13.08 -3.84
CA THR A 91 -12.45 -12.09 -4.94
C THR A 91 -11.80 -10.79 -4.51
N GLU A 92 -11.92 -10.41 -3.23
CA GLU A 92 -11.25 -9.24 -2.65
C GLU A 92 -9.73 -9.34 -2.80
N SER A 93 -9.11 -10.51 -2.56
CA SER A 93 -7.67 -10.67 -2.72
C SER A 93 -7.22 -10.38 -4.16
N LYS A 94 -8.03 -10.77 -5.16
CA LYS A 94 -7.74 -10.48 -6.58
C LYS A 94 -7.91 -8.99 -6.89
N ALA A 95 -8.95 -8.34 -6.35
CA ALA A 95 -9.16 -6.90 -6.51
C ALA A 95 -8.02 -6.09 -5.87
N ILE A 96 -7.53 -6.49 -4.70
CA ILE A 96 -6.37 -5.88 -4.04
C ILE A 96 -5.09 -6.11 -4.86
N ALA A 97 -4.90 -7.31 -5.42
CA ALA A 97 -3.78 -7.58 -6.33
C ALA A 97 -3.82 -6.66 -7.56
N GLN A 98 -4.99 -6.50 -8.18
CA GLN A 98 -5.17 -5.59 -9.31
C GLN A 98 -4.92 -4.12 -8.94
N PHE A 99 -5.44 -3.68 -7.79
CA PHE A 99 -5.22 -2.32 -7.29
C PHE A 99 -3.71 -2.03 -7.13
N PHE A 100 -2.97 -2.92 -6.49
CA PHE A 100 -1.52 -2.76 -6.30
C PHE A 100 -0.66 -3.18 -7.49
N GLU A 101 -1.26 -3.67 -8.59
CA GLU A 101 -0.54 -4.20 -9.78
C GLU A 101 0.43 -5.33 -9.41
N LEU A 102 0.02 -6.18 -8.47
CA LEU A 102 0.81 -7.29 -7.96
C LEU A 102 0.27 -8.63 -8.45
N ARG A 103 1.14 -9.64 -8.40
CA ARG A 103 0.70 -11.02 -8.59
C ARG A 103 -0.17 -11.47 -7.42
N TRP A 104 -1.15 -12.31 -7.73
CA TRP A 104 -1.97 -13.02 -6.75
C TRP A 104 -1.59 -14.49 -6.67
N SER A 105 -1.59 -15.04 -5.46
CA SER A 105 -1.45 -16.46 -5.18
C SER A 105 -2.56 -16.94 -4.24
N HIS A 106 -3.03 -18.16 -4.46
CA HIS A 106 -3.99 -18.79 -3.56
C HIS A 106 -3.37 -19.20 -2.23
N LEU A 107 -2.09 -19.59 -2.24
CA LEU A 107 -1.36 -20.08 -1.07
C LEU A 107 -0.31 -19.05 -0.62
N PRO A 108 -0.16 -18.83 0.70
CA PRO A 108 0.93 -18.03 1.21
C PRO A 108 2.26 -18.75 1.03
N ASP A 109 3.28 -17.98 0.67
CA ASP A 109 4.67 -18.40 0.77
C ASP A 109 5.22 -17.85 2.10
N PRO A 110 5.60 -18.71 3.06
CA PRO A 110 6.03 -18.28 4.38
C PRO A 110 7.34 -17.50 4.38
N GLU A 111 8.16 -17.64 3.34
CA GLU A 111 9.44 -16.93 3.22
C GLU A 111 9.34 -15.63 2.41
N ALA A 112 8.24 -15.45 1.67
CA ALA A 112 8.00 -14.27 0.86
C ALA A 112 7.31 -13.15 1.65
N ARG A 113 7.55 -11.91 1.21
CA ARG A 113 6.72 -10.79 1.62
C ARG A 113 5.32 -10.92 1.01
N THR A 114 4.30 -10.87 1.86
CA THR A 114 2.92 -11.14 1.44
C THR A 114 1.96 -10.05 1.90
N ILE A 115 0.97 -9.76 1.04
CA ILE A 115 -0.20 -8.96 1.40
C ILE A 115 -1.37 -9.94 1.57
N SER A 116 -1.65 -10.30 2.82
CA SER A 116 -2.73 -11.23 3.14
C SER A 116 -4.06 -10.48 3.22
N VAL A 117 -5.07 -10.95 2.48
CA VAL A 117 -6.40 -10.33 2.44
C VAL A 117 -7.42 -11.33 2.95
N ALA A 118 -8.06 -11.00 4.09
CA ALA A 118 -9.10 -11.82 4.68
C ALA A 118 -10.03 -10.99 5.58
N SER A 119 -11.33 -11.27 5.54
CA SER A 119 -12.32 -10.77 6.51
C SER A 119 -12.34 -9.23 6.66
N GLY A 120 -12.30 -8.49 5.55
CA GLY A 120 -12.27 -7.02 5.56
C GLY A 120 -10.98 -6.43 6.13
N ARG A 121 -9.89 -7.22 6.16
CA ARG A 121 -8.57 -6.81 6.65
C ARG A 121 -7.51 -7.13 5.60
N ILE A 122 -6.53 -6.24 5.51
CA ILE A 122 -5.33 -6.42 4.70
C ILE A 122 -4.12 -6.36 5.61
N ASP A 123 -3.35 -7.43 5.67
CA ASP A 123 -2.14 -7.56 6.48
C ASP A 123 -0.90 -7.55 5.60
N PHE A 124 0.01 -6.62 5.89
CA PHE A 124 1.28 -6.49 5.20
C PHE A 124 2.33 -7.24 6.01
N MET A 125 2.66 -8.45 5.57
CA MET A 125 3.49 -9.42 6.29
C MET A 125 4.85 -9.61 5.62
N ASP A 126 5.89 -9.78 6.45
CA ASP A 126 7.26 -10.01 6.01
C ASP A 126 7.93 -10.97 7.00
N GLU A 127 8.45 -12.09 6.50
CA GLU A 127 9.06 -13.17 7.30
C GLU A 127 8.14 -13.63 8.46
N GLY A 128 6.85 -13.80 8.17
CA GLY A 128 5.82 -14.24 9.14
C GLY A 128 5.35 -13.16 10.13
N ALA A 129 5.96 -11.97 10.14
CA ALA A 129 5.58 -10.89 11.04
C ALA A 129 4.74 -9.82 10.32
N THR A 130 3.65 -9.37 10.96
CA THR A 130 2.84 -8.26 10.46
C THR A 130 3.57 -6.92 10.65
N ARG A 131 3.86 -6.23 9.56
CA ARG A 131 4.47 -4.89 9.58
C ARG A 131 3.45 -3.80 9.84
N PHE A 132 2.26 -3.93 9.26
CA PHE A 132 1.08 -3.10 9.52
C PHE A 132 -0.16 -3.75 8.92
N SER A 133 -1.34 -3.25 9.33
CA SER A 133 -2.62 -3.78 8.88
C SER A 133 -3.59 -2.65 8.51
N LEU A 134 -4.45 -2.92 7.54
CA LEU A 134 -5.54 -2.04 7.13
C LEU A 134 -6.86 -2.75 7.38
N ARG A 135 -7.87 -2.00 7.84
CA ARG A 135 -9.27 -2.45 7.88
C ARG A 135 -10.05 -1.75 6.79
N LEU A 136 -10.67 -2.52 5.90
CA LEU A 136 -11.58 -2.05 4.87
C LEU A 136 -12.91 -1.59 5.48
#